data_AF-A0A816GPX3-F1
#
_entry.id   AF-A0A816GPX3-F1
#
_cell.length_a   1.000
_cell.length_b   1.000
_cell.length_c   1.000
_cell.angle_alpha   90.00
_cell.angle_beta   90.00
_cell.angle_gamma   90.00
#
_symmetry.space_group_name_H-M   'P 1'
#
loop_
_entity.id
_entity.type
_entity.pdbx_description
1 polymer ?
#
loop_
_entity_poly.entity_id
_entity_poly.type
_entity_poly.pdbx_seq_one_letter_code
_entity_poly.pdbx_strand_id
1 'polypeptide(L)'
;IDHSMKFYPSSRTENLSMFIKALKTKRLHDIRDVPKIWSSINCNHDPNIEFYCNGRLPVFNEWISENAKRFFRKVWKASCPVLVKRVHHNLSKTLWHPKSFKLHMIDHHETPSLWDCETLKPIETNEEILIRFWEGFERLHVRLRDKEHSGRRRILKLKDWPTKKDFASVFPSRINDLMKNIPFSDYTRRSYVYNGVTYRGGIYNIVERLPACLVKPDLGPKLYIAYSKLLIVFFFLFCYNSL
;
A
#
# COMPACT_ATOMS: atom_id res chain seq x y z
N ILE A 1 15.32 -39.51 -22.59
CA ILE A 1 14.77 -38.51 -21.64
C ILE A 1 15.65 -37.28 -21.80
N ASP A 2 15.12 -36.25 -22.43
CA ASP A 2 15.86 -35.03 -22.81
C ASP A 2 16.06 -34.13 -21.57
N HIS A 3 17.30 -33.68 -21.36
CA HIS A 3 17.78 -32.90 -20.22
C HIS A 3 17.81 -31.38 -20.50
N SER A 4 16.92 -30.83 -21.33
CA SER A 4 16.82 -29.38 -21.52
C SER A 4 15.95 -28.71 -20.43
N MET A 5 16.51 -28.53 -19.23
CA MET A 5 16.02 -27.53 -18.27
C MET A 5 16.16 -26.14 -18.89
N LYS A 6 15.06 -25.57 -19.40
CA LYS A 6 14.99 -24.12 -19.64
C LYS A 6 14.82 -23.43 -18.29
N PHE A 7 15.92 -22.96 -17.72
CA PHE A 7 15.95 -22.09 -16.56
C PHE A 7 15.18 -20.79 -16.86
N TYR A 8 13.94 -20.70 -16.37
CA TYR A 8 13.33 -19.40 -16.12
C TYR A 8 14.07 -18.75 -14.94
N PRO A 9 14.23 -17.41 -14.90
CA PRO A 9 15.00 -16.72 -13.85
C PRO A 9 14.53 -17.15 -12.46
N SER A 10 15.46 -17.74 -11.72
CA SER A 10 15.20 -18.65 -10.61
C SER A 10 15.21 -17.98 -9.24
N SER A 11 15.00 -16.67 -9.15
CA SER A 11 14.90 -16.01 -7.84
C SER A 11 13.86 -14.89 -7.78
N ARG A 12 13.09 -14.91 -6.69
CA ARG A 12 12.07 -13.92 -6.31
C ARG A 12 12.61 -12.47 -6.32
N THR A 13 13.91 -12.31 -6.07
CA THR A 13 14.64 -11.05 -6.04
C THR A 13 14.84 -10.45 -7.43
N GLU A 14 15.04 -11.27 -8.47
CA GLU A 14 15.26 -10.80 -9.84
C GLU A 14 13.99 -10.23 -10.48
N ASN A 15 12.81 -10.80 -10.19
CA ASN A 15 11.54 -10.29 -10.74
C ASN A 15 11.15 -8.94 -10.14
N LEU A 16 11.34 -8.75 -8.83
CA LEU A 16 11.09 -7.46 -8.17
C LEU A 16 12.16 -6.43 -8.55
N SER A 17 13.43 -6.86 -8.64
CA SER A 17 14.54 -6.03 -9.11
C SER A 17 14.31 -5.56 -10.55
N MET A 18 13.90 -6.45 -11.46
CA MET A 18 13.54 -6.09 -12.84
C MET A 18 12.35 -5.16 -12.90
N PHE A 19 11.31 -5.36 -12.09
CA PHE A 19 10.16 -4.45 -12.05
C PHE A 19 10.55 -3.06 -11.55
N ILE A 20 11.32 -2.97 -10.47
CA ILE A 20 11.83 -1.70 -9.93
C ILE A 20 12.81 -1.04 -10.92
N LYS A 21 13.66 -1.82 -11.59
CA LYS A 21 14.60 -1.34 -12.61
C LYS A 21 13.86 -0.81 -13.83
N ALA A 22 12.84 -1.53 -14.32
CA ALA A 22 11.96 -1.11 -15.41
C ALA A 22 11.16 0.16 -15.08
N LEU A 23 10.75 0.34 -13.81
CA LEU A 23 10.11 1.58 -13.35
C LEU A 23 11.10 2.76 -13.22
N LYS A 24 12.37 2.49 -12.93
CA LYS A 24 13.41 3.52 -12.69
C LYS A 24 14.13 3.99 -13.95
N THR A 25 14.29 3.14 -14.97
CA THR A 25 14.98 3.53 -16.21
C THR A 25 14.02 4.23 -17.17
N LYS A 26 14.16 5.55 -17.32
CA LYS A 26 13.71 6.29 -18.51
C LYS A 26 14.50 5.81 -19.74
N ARG A 27 14.18 4.63 -20.26
CA ARG A 27 14.49 4.15 -21.62
C ARG A 27 13.85 2.77 -21.78
N LEU A 28 12.56 2.82 -22.07
CA LEU A 28 11.85 1.69 -22.63
C LEU A 28 12.30 1.59 -24.09
N HIS A 29 13.32 0.77 -24.37
CA HIS A 29 13.43 0.21 -25.72
C HIS A 29 12.09 -0.46 -26.02
N ASP A 30 11.58 -0.27 -27.25
CA ASP A 30 10.19 -0.48 -27.66
C ASP A 30 9.58 -1.72 -26.98
N ILE A 31 8.70 -1.49 -26.00
CA ILE A 31 8.13 -2.57 -25.16
C ILE A 31 7.38 -3.61 -26.01
N ARG A 32 7.01 -3.24 -27.24
CA ARG A 32 6.22 -4.02 -28.19
C ARG A 32 6.84 -5.38 -28.53
N ASP A 33 8.17 -5.51 -28.49
CA ASP A 33 8.84 -6.75 -28.90
C ASP A 33 8.94 -7.80 -27.78
N VAL A 34 8.61 -7.45 -26.53
CA VAL A 34 8.65 -8.44 -25.45
C VAL A 34 7.30 -9.13 -25.29
N PRO A 35 7.24 -10.48 -25.26
CA PRO A 35 5.99 -11.21 -25.11
C PRO A 35 5.22 -10.80 -23.87
N LYS A 36 3.90 -10.64 -24.03
CA LYS A 36 2.98 -10.41 -22.91
C LYS A 36 2.96 -11.64 -22.01
N ILE A 37 3.18 -11.44 -20.71
CA ILE A 37 3.05 -12.53 -19.72
C ILE A 37 1.57 -12.84 -19.49
N TRP A 38 0.75 -11.80 -19.38
CA TRP A 38 -0.68 -11.89 -19.17
C TRP A 38 -1.45 -11.12 -20.25
N SER A 39 -2.61 -11.65 -20.60
CA SER A 39 -3.51 -11.12 -21.62
C SER A 39 -4.97 -11.39 -21.25
N SER A 40 -5.90 -10.82 -22.02
CA SER A 40 -7.35 -11.03 -21.84
C SER A 40 -7.75 -12.51 -21.85
N ILE A 41 -7.05 -13.35 -22.61
CA ILE A 41 -7.32 -14.79 -22.67
C ILE A 41 -7.15 -15.43 -21.29
N ASN A 42 -6.15 -15.01 -20.52
CA ASN A 42 -5.86 -15.60 -19.21
C ASN A 42 -6.97 -15.33 -18.17
N CYS A 43 -7.73 -14.25 -18.35
CA CYS A 43 -8.84 -13.84 -17.50
C CYS A 43 -10.22 -14.06 -18.14
N ASN A 44 -10.35 -14.90 -19.17
CA ASN A 44 -11.60 -15.13 -19.91
C ASN A 44 -12.23 -13.85 -20.48
N HIS A 45 -11.40 -12.95 -20.98
CA HIS A 45 -11.80 -11.66 -21.58
C HIS A 45 -12.64 -10.78 -20.62
N ASP A 46 -12.36 -10.87 -19.32
CA ASP A 46 -13.03 -10.04 -18.32
C ASP A 46 -12.77 -8.55 -18.57
N PRO A 47 -13.81 -7.75 -18.85
CA PRO A 47 -13.64 -6.32 -19.14
C PRO A 47 -13.19 -5.52 -17.90
N ASN A 48 -13.32 -6.08 -16.70
CA ASN A 48 -12.88 -5.44 -15.46
C ASN A 48 -11.39 -5.66 -15.15
N ILE A 49 -10.65 -6.33 -16.03
CA ILE A 49 -9.23 -6.63 -15.86
C ILE A 49 -8.44 -6.03 -17.03
N GLU A 50 -7.69 -4.97 -16.71
CA GLU A 50 -6.77 -4.31 -17.63
C GLU A 50 -5.34 -4.86 -17.46
N PHE A 51 -4.45 -4.53 -18.41
CA PHE A 51 -3.06 -4.97 -18.39
C PHE A 51 -2.10 -3.83 -18.68
N TYR A 52 -1.27 -3.48 -17.70
CA TYR A 52 -0.23 -2.45 -17.82
C TYR A 52 1.14 -3.09 -18.02
N CYS A 53 2.14 -2.25 -18.32
CA CYS A 53 3.53 -2.68 -18.54
C CYS A 53 3.67 -3.78 -19.60
N ASN A 54 2.88 -3.69 -20.68
CA ASN A 54 2.75 -4.69 -21.75
C ASN A 54 2.46 -6.10 -21.23
N GLY A 55 1.31 -6.25 -20.54
CA GLY A 55 0.86 -7.56 -20.07
C GLY A 55 1.55 -8.05 -18.80
N ARG A 56 2.45 -7.27 -18.17
CA ARG A 56 3.17 -7.70 -16.96
C ARG A 56 2.51 -7.33 -15.66
N LEU A 57 1.65 -6.31 -15.67
CA LEU A 57 0.91 -5.87 -14.49
C LEU A 57 -0.58 -5.98 -14.76
N PRO A 58 -1.23 -7.07 -14.31
CA PRO A 58 -2.68 -7.16 -14.25
C PRO A 58 -3.26 -6.09 -13.32
N VAL A 59 -4.33 -5.46 -13.78
CA VAL A 59 -4.99 -4.35 -13.10
C VAL A 59 -6.47 -4.66 -12.96
N PHE A 60 -6.92 -4.89 -11.73
CA PHE A 60 -8.30 -5.22 -11.40
C PHE A 60 -9.08 -3.94 -11.08
N ASN A 61 -10.16 -3.67 -11.82
CA ASN A 61 -11.14 -2.64 -11.50
C ASN A 61 -12.21 -3.16 -10.54
N GLU A 62 -12.48 -4.47 -10.58
CA GLU A 62 -13.33 -5.20 -9.65
C GLU A 62 -12.65 -6.53 -9.26
N TRP A 63 -12.84 -6.99 -8.03
CA TRP A 63 -12.10 -8.14 -7.46
C TRP A 63 -12.96 -9.16 -6.71
N ILE A 64 -14.29 -8.97 -6.72
CA ILE A 64 -15.23 -9.81 -5.97
C ILE A 64 -15.62 -11.06 -6.77
N SER A 65 -15.68 -10.96 -8.10
CA SER A 65 -16.12 -12.05 -8.98
C SER A 65 -15.20 -13.27 -8.87
N GLU A 66 -15.77 -14.47 -9.04
CA GLU A 66 -14.98 -15.71 -9.00
C GLU A 66 -13.95 -15.75 -10.12
N ASN A 67 -14.25 -15.14 -11.27
CA ASN A 67 -13.30 -15.01 -12.36
C ASN A 67 -12.07 -14.16 -11.98
N ALA A 68 -12.29 -13.00 -11.33
CA ALA A 68 -11.22 -12.14 -10.85
C ALA A 68 -10.38 -12.86 -9.78
N LYS A 69 -11.03 -13.53 -8.80
CA LYS A 69 -10.34 -14.34 -7.79
C LYS A 69 -9.51 -15.45 -8.42
N ARG A 70 -10.07 -16.20 -9.36
CA ARG A 70 -9.38 -17.25 -10.12
C ARG A 70 -8.17 -16.71 -10.87
N PHE A 71 -8.30 -15.58 -11.54
CA PHE A 71 -7.20 -14.98 -12.27
C PHE A 71 -6.12 -14.45 -11.33
N PHE A 72 -6.50 -13.77 -10.25
CA PHE A 72 -5.58 -13.36 -9.18
C PHE A 72 -4.77 -14.55 -8.65
N ARG A 73 -5.41 -15.71 -8.37
CA ARG A 73 -4.70 -16.93 -7.94
C ARG A 73 -3.63 -17.38 -8.94
N LYS A 74 -3.91 -17.30 -10.25
CA LYS A 74 -2.94 -17.66 -11.30
C LYS A 74 -1.74 -16.70 -11.30
N VAL A 75 -1.99 -15.39 -11.23
CA VAL A 75 -0.94 -14.36 -11.24
C VAL A 75 -0.10 -14.43 -9.96
N TRP A 76 -0.76 -14.59 -8.81
CA TRP A 76 -0.11 -14.68 -7.50
C TRP A 76 0.77 -15.93 -7.38
N LYS A 77 0.32 -17.09 -7.89
CA LYS A 77 1.12 -18.32 -7.94
C LYS A 77 2.40 -18.14 -8.78
N ALA A 78 2.37 -17.29 -9.79
CA ALA A 78 3.54 -16.95 -10.60
C ALA A 78 4.43 -15.86 -9.97
N SER A 79 4.21 -15.48 -8.71
CA SER A 79 4.96 -14.43 -8.01
C SER A 79 4.96 -13.08 -8.75
N CYS A 80 3.91 -12.81 -9.53
CA CYS A 80 3.76 -11.57 -10.28
C CYS A 80 2.94 -10.55 -9.46
N PRO A 81 3.29 -9.24 -9.54
CA PRO A 81 2.51 -8.21 -8.87
C PRO A 81 1.14 -8.03 -9.54
N VAL A 82 0.18 -7.55 -8.75
CA VAL A 82 -1.14 -7.12 -9.23
C VAL A 82 -1.42 -5.71 -8.74
N LEU A 83 -2.22 -4.97 -9.50
CA LEU A 83 -2.77 -3.68 -9.08
C LEU A 83 -4.29 -3.81 -8.93
N VAL A 84 -4.84 -3.27 -7.84
CA VAL A 84 -6.29 -3.12 -7.69
C VAL A 84 -6.62 -1.64 -7.63
N LYS A 85 -7.46 -1.18 -8.54
CA LYS A 85 -7.87 0.22 -8.63
C LYS A 85 -9.14 0.48 -7.83
N ARG A 86 -9.42 1.77 -7.59
CA ARG A 86 -10.72 2.25 -7.07
C ARG A 86 -11.17 1.66 -5.72
N VAL A 87 -10.25 1.10 -4.94
CA VAL A 87 -10.52 0.61 -3.58
C VAL A 87 -11.20 1.68 -2.71
N HIS A 88 -10.81 2.94 -2.89
CA HIS A 88 -11.37 4.09 -2.17
C HIS A 88 -12.87 4.34 -2.42
N HIS A 89 -13.49 3.77 -3.46
CA HIS A 89 -14.94 3.88 -3.65
C HIS A 89 -15.73 3.15 -2.54
N ASN A 90 -15.13 2.14 -1.94
CA ASN A 90 -15.76 1.34 -0.88
C ASN A 90 -15.35 1.81 0.52
N LEU A 91 -14.42 2.77 0.63
CA LEU A 91 -13.92 3.30 1.89
C LEU A 91 -14.66 4.58 2.29
N SER A 92 -14.80 4.80 3.59
CA SER A 92 -15.44 6.00 4.11
C SER A 92 -14.58 7.25 3.88
N LYS A 93 -15.03 8.13 2.97
CA LYS A 93 -14.31 9.38 2.66
C LYS A 93 -14.08 10.26 3.88
N THR A 94 -15.01 10.26 4.84
CA THR A 94 -14.90 11.08 6.06
C THR A 94 -13.83 10.54 7.01
N LEU A 95 -13.73 9.22 7.17
CA LEU A 95 -12.72 8.58 8.03
C LEU A 95 -11.30 8.78 7.48
N TRP A 96 -11.11 8.69 6.16
CA TRP A 96 -9.78 8.74 5.54
C TRP A 96 -9.34 10.16 5.13
N HIS A 97 -10.13 11.18 5.44
CA HIS A 97 -9.80 12.56 5.12
C HIS A 97 -8.69 13.11 6.05
N PRO A 98 -7.73 13.93 5.55
CA PRO A 98 -6.68 14.55 6.36
C PRO A 98 -7.21 15.26 7.62
N LYS A 99 -8.33 15.99 7.48
CA LYS A 99 -9.00 16.65 8.61
C LYS A 99 -9.37 15.69 9.75
N SER A 100 -9.79 14.47 9.45
CA SER A 100 -10.16 13.49 10.47
C SER A 100 -8.95 12.97 11.24
N PHE A 101 -7.80 12.82 10.57
CA PHE A 101 -6.55 12.49 11.26
C PHE A 101 -6.03 13.66 12.10
N LYS A 102 -6.16 14.89 11.60
CA LYS A 102 -5.83 16.12 12.37
C LYS A 102 -6.62 16.19 13.67
N LEU A 103 -7.95 16.00 13.60
CA LEU A 103 -8.82 16.03 14.79
C LEU A 103 -8.42 14.95 15.80
N HIS A 104 -8.26 13.70 15.34
CA HIS A 104 -7.83 12.61 16.22
C HIS A 104 -6.53 12.94 16.96
N MET A 105 -5.54 13.47 16.24
CA MET A 105 -4.25 13.86 16.81
C MET A 105 -4.39 14.96 17.87
N ILE A 106 -5.23 15.97 17.64
CA ILE A 106 -5.51 17.04 18.62
C ILE A 106 -6.21 16.46 19.85
N ASP A 107 -7.30 15.70 19.64
CA ASP A 107 -8.13 15.14 20.71
C ASP A 107 -7.34 14.20 21.65
N HIS A 108 -6.27 13.57 21.14
CA HIS A 108 -5.43 12.63 21.88
C HIS A 108 -4.05 13.20 22.23
N HIS A 109 -3.82 14.50 21.96
CA HIS A 109 -2.55 15.20 22.19
C HIS A 109 -1.31 14.46 21.63
N GLU A 110 -1.46 13.83 20.46
CA GLU A 110 -0.38 13.09 19.83
C GLU A 110 0.58 14.04 19.09
N THR A 111 1.89 13.85 19.30
CA THR A 111 2.94 14.70 18.70
C THR A 111 3.98 13.88 17.91
N PRO A 112 3.56 13.12 16.86
CA PRO A 112 4.49 12.32 16.08
C PRO A 112 5.50 13.18 15.32
N SER A 113 6.77 12.79 15.36
CA SER A 113 7.82 13.48 14.62
C SER A 113 7.57 13.47 13.11
N LEU A 114 7.99 14.53 12.45
CA LEU A 114 8.04 14.59 10.99
C LEU A 114 9.43 14.18 10.50
N TRP A 115 9.51 13.74 9.27
CA TRP A 115 10.76 13.49 8.56
C TRP A 115 10.81 14.34 7.31
N ASP A 116 11.89 15.11 7.18
CA ASP A 116 12.16 15.91 6.00
C ASP A 116 12.75 15.04 4.91
N CYS A 117 11.99 14.84 3.83
CA CYS A 117 12.37 13.97 2.73
C CYS A 117 13.49 14.55 1.85
N GLU A 118 13.81 15.85 1.98
CA GLU A 118 14.87 16.49 1.21
C GLU A 118 16.17 16.56 2.02
N THR A 119 16.09 16.93 3.29
CA THR A 119 17.30 17.00 4.16
C THR A 119 17.62 15.68 4.86
N LEU A 120 16.72 14.70 4.81
CA LEU A 120 16.85 13.40 5.47
C LEU A 120 17.06 13.50 6.99
N LYS A 121 16.42 14.49 7.61
CA LYS A 121 16.49 14.73 9.05
C LYS A 121 15.10 14.64 9.70
N PRO A 122 15.02 14.15 10.96
CA PRO A 122 13.80 14.26 11.73
C PRO A 122 13.54 15.73 12.11
N ILE A 123 12.27 16.06 12.29
CA ILE A 123 11.81 17.34 12.82
C ILE A 123 10.95 17.00 14.04
N GLU A 124 11.39 17.49 15.20
CA GLU A 124 10.57 17.46 16.41
C GLU A 124 9.37 18.37 16.26
N THR A 125 8.23 17.92 16.76
CA THR A 125 6.94 18.54 16.51
C THR A 125 6.21 18.88 17.79
N ASN A 126 5.49 19.99 17.75
CA ASN A 126 4.42 20.31 18.69
C ASN A 126 3.08 20.36 17.94
N GLU A 127 2.00 20.63 18.66
CA GLU A 127 0.64 20.69 18.09
C GLU A 127 0.55 21.71 16.94
N GLU A 128 1.13 22.91 17.09
CA GLU A 128 1.11 23.97 16.07
C GLU A 128 1.76 23.51 14.75
N ILE A 129 2.95 22.91 14.83
CA ILE A 129 3.67 22.37 13.67
C ILE A 129 2.84 21.31 12.96
N LEU A 130 2.17 20.44 13.71
CA LEU A 130 1.36 19.36 13.15
C LEU A 130 0.04 19.87 12.57
N ILE A 131 -0.60 20.87 13.17
CA ILE A 131 -1.76 21.56 12.59
C ILE A 131 -1.37 22.11 11.22
N ARG A 132 -0.23 22.81 11.12
CA ARG A 132 0.28 23.33 9.84
C ARG A 132 0.61 22.22 8.85
N PHE A 133 1.14 21.09 9.34
CA PHE A 133 1.38 19.91 8.51
C PHE A 133 0.07 19.38 7.89
N TRP A 134 -0.97 19.20 8.69
CA TRP A 134 -2.25 18.71 8.19
C TRP A 134 -2.95 19.70 7.26
N GLU A 135 -2.89 20.99 7.56
CA GLU A 135 -3.45 22.04 6.70
C GLU A 135 -2.69 22.17 5.37
N GLY A 136 -1.39 21.90 5.37
CA GLY A 136 -0.55 21.90 4.19
C GLY A 136 -0.87 20.79 3.18
N PHE A 137 -1.70 19.81 3.53
CA PHE A 137 -2.28 18.88 2.54
C PHE A 137 -3.19 19.62 1.56
N GLU A 138 -4.05 20.52 2.05
CA GLU A 138 -5.01 21.27 1.22
C GLU A 138 -4.42 22.59 0.72
N ARG A 139 -3.56 23.24 1.52
CA ARG A 139 -3.07 24.60 1.26
C ARG A 139 -1.55 24.63 1.13
N LEU A 140 -1.05 24.71 -0.11
CA LEU A 140 0.40 24.73 -0.34
C LEU A 140 1.14 25.90 0.32
N HIS A 141 0.48 27.05 0.50
CA HIS A 141 1.12 28.23 1.08
C HIS A 141 1.33 28.14 2.59
N VAL A 142 0.60 27.29 3.32
CA VAL A 142 0.77 27.12 4.77
C VAL A 142 1.86 26.12 5.14
N ARG A 143 2.30 25.29 4.18
CA ARG A 143 3.37 24.30 4.37
C ARG A 143 4.61 24.96 4.96
N LEU A 144 5.26 24.24 5.87
CA LEU A 144 6.53 24.66 6.46
C LEU A 144 7.56 24.93 5.37
N ARG A 145 8.35 25.98 5.57
CA ARG A 145 9.41 26.39 4.66
C ARG A 145 10.76 26.18 5.31
N ASP A 146 11.74 25.89 4.48
CA ASP A 146 13.11 25.85 4.91
C ASP A 146 13.68 27.27 4.98
N LYS A 147 14.02 27.71 6.20
CA LYS A 147 14.62 29.03 6.43
C LYS A 147 16.07 29.08 5.93
N GLU A 148 16.78 27.96 5.91
CA GLU A 148 18.20 27.89 5.53
C GLU A 148 18.37 27.73 4.02
N HIS A 149 17.46 27.04 3.34
CA HIS A 149 17.60 26.70 1.92
C HIS A 149 16.53 27.40 1.06
N SER A 150 16.77 28.67 0.74
CA SER A 150 16.03 29.47 -0.26
C SER A 150 14.52 29.70 0.01
N GLY A 151 14.01 29.42 1.21
CA GLY A 151 12.58 29.59 1.54
C GLY A 151 11.67 28.55 0.88
N ARG A 152 12.20 27.46 0.34
CA ARG A 152 11.43 26.41 -0.34
C ARG A 152 10.50 25.69 0.64
N ARG A 153 9.37 25.20 0.13
CA ARG A 153 8.41 24.41 0.92
C ARG A 153 9.01 23.03 1.19
N ARG A 154 9.01 22.60 2.44
CA ARG A 154 9.53 21.29 2.84
C ARG A 154 8.61 20.17 2.35
N ILE A 155 9.21 19.05 1.98
CA ILE A 155 8.51 17.79 1.70
C ILE A 155 8.61 16.92 2.94
N LEU A 156 7.50 16.80 3.66
CA LEU A 156 7.47 16.16 4.96
C LEU A 156 6.66 14.87 4.92
N LYS A 157 7.07 13.88 5.70
CA LYS A 157 6.28 12.68 6.00
C LYS A 157 6.16 12.49 7.52
N LEU A 158 5.07 11.89 7.97
CA LEU A 158 4.97 11.40 9.35
C LEU A 158 5.91 10.22 9.53
N LYS A 159 6.65 10.23 10.64
CA LYS A 159 7.54 9.14 11.01
C LYS A 159 6.82 8.20 11.97
N ASP A 160 6.73 6.93 11.58
CA ASP A 160 6.26 5.82 12.42
C ASP A 160 4.94 6.09 13.16
N TRP A 161 3.98 6.73 12.49
CA TRP A 161 2.66 7.05 13.05
C TRP A 161 1.57 6.12 12.49
N PRO A 162 0.74 5.49 13.34
CA PRO A 162 0.70 5.58 14.80
C PRO A 162 1.91 4.90 15.48
N THR A 163 2.40 5.47 16.58
CA THR A 163 3.63 5.03 17.27
C THR A 163 3.44 3.69 17.97
N LYS A 164 4.15 2.61 17.59
CA LYS A 164 4.25 1.24 18.19
C LYS A 164 2.97 0.53 18.67
N LYS A 165 1.85 1.23 18.84
CA LYS A 165 0.53 0.77 19.22
C LYS A 165 -0.10 0.11 18.01
N ASP A 166 -0.91 -0.90 18.27
CA ASP A 166 -1.64 -1.58 17.21
C ASP A 166 -2.58 -0.59 16.50
N PHE A 167 -2.56 -0.55 15.17
CA PHE A 167 -3.40 0.35 14.39
C PHE A 167 -4.88 0.19 14.75
N ALA A 168 -5.31 -1.03 15.07
CA ALA A 168 -6.69 -1.30 15.50
C ALA A 168 -7.05 -0.63 16.83
N SER A 169 -6.11 -0.49 17.75
CA SER A 169 -6.31 0.21 19.04
C SER A 169 -6.39 1.72 18.88
N VAL A 170 -5.62 2.29 17.94
CA VAL A 170 -5.57 3.74 17.70
C VAL A 170 -6.73 4.18 16.81
N PHE A 171 -7.06 3.40 15.79
CA PHE A 171 -8.09 3.74 14.81
C PHE A 171 -9.13 2.62 14.61
N PRO A 172 -9.94 2.29 15.63
CA PRO A 172 -10.89 1.17 15.58
C PRO A 172 -11.89 1.27 14.42
N SER A 173 -12.43 2.45 14.15
CA SER A 173 -13.36 2.64 13.01
C SER A 173 -12.66 2.50 11.65
N ARG A 174 -11.39 2.90 11.54
CA ARG A 174 -10.62 2.80 10.29
C ARG A 174 -10.17 1.37 10.00
N ILE A 175 -9.76 0.61 11.02
CA ILE A 175 -9.43 -0.81 10.82
C ILE A 175 -10.66 -1.58 10.33
N ASN A 176 -11.84 -1.29 10.88
CA ASN A 176 -13.08 -1.94 10.44
C ASN A 176 -13.45 -1.57 9.00
N ASP A 177 -13.38 -0.28 8.65
CA ASP A 177 -13.63 0.20 7.29
C ASP A 177 -12.64 -0.39 6.28
N LEU A 178 -11.35 -0.48 6.65
CA LEU A 178 -10.31 -1.07 5.82
C LEU A 178 -10.53 -2.58 5.61
N MET A 179 -10.71 -3.33 6.68
CA MET A 179 -10.78 -4.80 6.63
C MET A 179 -12.06 -5.32 5.98
N LYS A 180 -13.15 -4.55 6.02
CA LYS A 180 -14.38 -4.85 5.26
C LYS A 180 -14.19 -4.71 3.75
N ASN A 181 -13.34 -3.77 3.34
CA ASN A 181 -13.24 -3.35 1.95
C ASN A 181 -11.91 -3.71 1.28
N ILE A 182 -11.03 -4.44 1.98
CA ILE A 182 -9.72 -4.82 1.46
C ILE A 182 -9.86 -5.80 0.27
N PRO A 183 -9.18 -5.55 -0.87
CA PRO A 183 -9.27 -6.42 -2.03
C PRO A 183 -8.73 -7.82 -1.79
N PHE A 184 -9.35 -8.81 -2.43
CA PHE A 184 -9.00 -10.23 -2.28
C PHE A 184 -8.93 -10.65 -0.80
N SER A 185 -9.96 -10.30 -0.01
CA SER A 185 -10.03 -10.49 1.44
C SER A 185 -9.82 -11.94 1.90
N ASP A 186 -10.05 -12.93 1.05
CA ASP A 186 -9.69 -14.34 1.31
C ASP A 186 -8.18 -14.54 1.55
N TYR A 187 -7.35 -13.66 0.98
CA TYR A 187 -5.88 -13.64 1.13
C TYR A 187 -5.39 -12.50 2.02
N THR A 188 -6.01 -11.32 1.93
CA THR A 188 -5.48 -10.08 2.51
C THR A 188 -6.16 -9.67 3.80
N ARG A 189 -7.32 -10.22 4.17
CA ARG A 189 -7.93 -9.85 5.46
C ARG A 189 -7.19 -10.58 6.57
N ARG A 190 -6.71 -9.85 7.58
CA ARG A 190 -6.31 -10.43 8.87
C ARG A 190 -7.49 -10.48 9.82
N SER A 191 -7.40 -11.26 10.89
CA SER A 191 -8.36 -11.14 11.97
C SER A 191 -8.19 -9.79 12.68
N TYR A 192 -9.31 -9.25 13.13
CA TYR A 192 -9.37 -8.00 13.86
C TYR A 192 -10.58 -8.01 14.79
N VAL A 193 -10.52 -7.19 15.84
CA VAL A 193 -11.63 -7.00 16.77
C VAL A 193 -12.20 -5.61 16.57
N TYR A 194 -13.52 -5.49 16.53
CA TYR A 194 -14.21 -4.21 16.46
C TYR A 194 -15.52 -4.29 17.26
N ASN A 195 -15.72 -3.34 18.18
CA ASN A 195 -16.87 -3.29 19.09
C ASN A 195 -17.12 -4.63 19.83
N GLY A 196 -16.05 -5.25 20.35
CA GLY A 196 -16.12 -6.53 21.08
C GLY A 196 -16.34 -7.77 20.20
N VAL A 197 -16.55 -7.61 18.88
CA VAL A 197 -16.74 -8.73 17.96
C VAL A 197 -15.43 -9.08 17.27
N THR A 198 -15.08 -10.37 17.26
CA THR A 198 -13.91 -10.88 16.54
C THR A 198 -14.30 -11.25 15.10
N TYR A 199 -13.65 -10.62 14.13
CA TYR A 199 -13.77 -10.93 12.71
C TYR A 199 -12.60 -11.81 12.30
N ARG A 200 -12.91 -12.97 11.71
CA ARG A 200 -11.88 -13.92 11.24
C ARG A 200 -11.20 -13.41 9.96
N GLY A 201 -9.90 -13.62 9.87
CA GLY A 201 -9.11 -13.37 8.68
C GLY A 201 -9.51 -14.23 7.48
N GLY A 202 -8.94 -13.91 6.32
CA GLY A 202 -9.11 -14.66 5.09
C GLY A 202 -8.72 -16.13 5.25
N ILE A 203 -9.41 -17.01 4.53
CA ILE A 203 -9.18 -18.46 4.59
C ILE A 203 -7.78 -18.85 4.10
N TYR A 204 -7.20 -18.07 3.18
CA TYR A 204 -5.85 -18.26 2.63
C TYR A 204 -4.79 -17.39 3.33
N ASN A 205 -5.19 -16.52 4.26
CA ASN A 205 -4.25 -15.81 5.10
C ASN A 205 -3.77 -16.72 6.25
N ILE A 206 -2.67 -17.43 6.01
CA ILE A 206 -2.17 -18.44 6.96
C ILE A 206 -1.36 -17.84 8.11
N VAL A 207 -1.07 -16.55 8.12
CA VAL A 207 -0.09 -15.97 9.05
C VAL A 207 -0.49 -16.16 10.52
N GLU A 208 -1.78 -16.02 10.84
CA GLU A 208 -2.28 -16.24 12.20
C GLU A 208 -2.28 -17.71 12.61
N ARG A 209 -2.24 -18.62 11.63
CA ARG A 209 -2.24 -20.09 11.79
C ARG A 209 -0.83 -20.67 11.80
N LEU A 210 0.21 -19.84 11.64
CA LEU A 210 1.59 -20.29 11.70
C LEU A 210 1.95 -20.77 13.13
N PRO A 211 2.71 -21.88 13.25
CA PRO A 211 3.25 -22.35 14.52
C PRO A 211 3.99 -21.26 15.29
N ALA A 212 3.98 -21.35 16.63
CA ALA A 212 4.64 -20.37 17.50
C ALA A 212 6.17 -20.34 17.33
N CYS A 213 6.77 -21.43 16.82
CA CYS A 213 8.20 -21.49 16.53
C CYS A 213 8.62 -20.67 15.30
N LEU A 214 7.67 -20.18 14.49
CA LEU A 214 7.95 -19.32 13.35
C LEU A 214 7.82 -17.85 13.72
N VAL A 215 8.75 -17.03 13.23
CA VAL A 215 8.64 -15.57 13.32
C VAL A 215 7.49 -15.12 12.43
N LYS A 216 6.41 -14.65 13.07
CA LYS A 216 5.27 -14.09 12.35
C LYS A 216 5.66 -12.72 11.80
N PRO A 217 5.39 -12.43 10.50
CA PRO A 217 5.53 -11.08 10.00
C PRO A 217 4.57 -10.14 10.74
N ASP A 218 4.98 -8.88 10.91
CA ASP A 218 4.13 -7.83 11.46
C ASP A 218 2.92 -7.61 10.53
N LEU A 219 1.76 -8.11 10.96
CA LEU A 219 0.51 -8.10 10.20
C LEU A 219 -0.28 -6.78 10.32
N GLY A 220 0.21 -5.80 11.06
CA GLY A 220 -0.51 -4.54 11.25
C GLY A 220 -0.56 -3.72 9.97
N PRO A 221 -1.72 -3.16 9.56
CA PRO A 221 -1.68 -2.12 8.55
C PRO A 221 -0.81 -0.97 9.07
N LYS A 222 0.19 -0.59 8.28
CA LYS A 222 1.03 0.59 8.56
C LYS A 222 0.50 1.76 7.74
N LEU A 223 0.42 2.91 8.40
CA LEU A 223 -0.05 4.14 7.81
C LEU A 223 1.14 4.97 7.33
N TYR A 224 1.11 5.40 6.07
CA TYR A 224 2.15 6.24 5.48
C TYR A 224 1.51 7.53 4.97
N ILE A 225 1.92 8.66 5.56
CA ILE A 225 1.36 9.97 5.28
C ILE A 225 2.52 10.92 4.92
N ALA A 226 2.47 11.46 3.72
CA ALA A 226 3.50 12.35 3.22
C ALA A 226 2.92 13.40 2.28
N TYR A 227 3.59 14.54 2.23
CA TYR A 227 3.49 15.43 1.07
C TYR A 227 4.18 14.78 -0.13
N SER A 228 3.72 15.13 -1.33
CA SER A 228 4.58 15.05 -2.50
C SER A 228 4.86 16.45 -3.07
N LYS A 229 5.81 16.48 -4.01
CA LYS A 229 6.25 17.70 -4.70
C LYS A 229 5.14 18.37 -5.50
N LEU A 230 4.11 17.62 -5.94
CA LEU A 230 3.02 18.13 -6.79
C LEU A 230 1.61 17.61 -6.43
N LEU A 231 1.47 16.56 -5.61
CA LEU A 231 0.20 15.89 -5.25
C LEU A 231 0.15 15.38 -3.80
N ILE A 232 -1.03 15.14 -3.27
CA ILE A 232 -1.22 14.41 -2.00
C ILE A 232 -1.19 12.91 -2.33
N VAL A 233 -0.39 12.11 -1.62
CA VAL A 233 -0.39 10.66 -1.83
C VAL A 233 -0.49 9.92 -0.49
N PHE A 234 -1.59 9.19 -0.31
CA PHE A 234 -1.75 8.20 0.73
C PHE A 234 -1.42 6.82 0.15
N PHE A 235 -0.39 6.17 0.67
CA PHE A 235 -0.09 4.78 0.33
C PHE A 235 -0.37 3.90 1.54
N PHE A 236 -1.17 2.86 1.33
CA PHE A 236 -1.25 1.72 2.24
C PHE A 236 -0.45 0.59 1.62
N LEU A 237 0.65 0.22 2.27
CA LEU A 237 1.42 -0.95 1.87
C LEU A 237 1.00 -2.12 2.76
N PHE A 238 0.30 -3.09 2.16
CA PHE A 238 0.13 -4.40 2.77
C PHE A 238 1.33 -5.26 2.38
N CYS A 239 2.32 -5.37 3.27
CA CYS A 239 3.41 -6.31 3.09
C CYS A 239 2.93 -7.74 3.41
N TYR A 240 2.38 -8.43 2.42
CA TYR A 240 2.30 -9.89 2.46
C TYR A 240 3.64 -10.47 1.98
N ASN A 241 4.61 -10.55 2.88
CA ASN A 241 5.68 -11.52 2.67
C ASN A 241 5.06 -12.90 2.87
N SER A 242 4.58 -13.51 1.79
CA SER A 242 4.43 -14.97 1.76
C SER A 242 5.83 -15.55 1.99
N LEU A 243 6.01 -16.37 3.02
CA LEU A 243 7.25 -17.12 3.23
C LEU A 243 7.58 -17.92 1.98
#